data_AF-F8DQS9-F1
#
_entry.id   AF-F8DQS9-F1
#
_cell.length_a   1.000
_cell.length_b   1.000
_cell.length_c   1.000
_cell.angle_alpha   90.00
_cell.angle_beta   90.00
_cell.angle_gamma   90.00
#
_symmetry.space_group_name_H-M   'P 1'
#
loop_
_entity.id
_entity.type
_entity.pdbx_description
1 polymer ?
#
loop_
_entity_poly.entity_id
_entity_poly.type
_entity_poly.pdbx_seq_one_letter_code
_entity_poly.pdbx_strand_id
1 'polypeptide(L)' 'MNKEHGQVTGIIWRGPDDLAIYQQLKEYADKKGISVSKAAKQLINTALRKD' A
#
# COMPACT_ATOMS: atom_id res chain seq x y z
N MET A 1 24.12 0.67 -8.94
CA MET A 1 22.76 0.93 -8.41
C MET A 1 22.58 0.08 -7.16
N ASN A 2 22.81 0.68 -5.98
CA ASN A 2 22.62 0.01 -4.69
C ASN A 2 21.13 -0.23 -4.47
N LYS A 3 20.64 -1.44 -4.74
CA LYS A 3 19.29 -1.84 -4.36
C LYS A 3 19.37 -2.27 -2.90
N GLU A 4 18.83 -1.45 -2.02
CA GLU A 4 18.74 -1.74 -0.59
C GLU A 4 18.03 -3.09 -0.39
N HIS A 5 18.63 -3.93 0.45
CA HIS A 5 18.08 -5.23 0.85
C HIS A 5 16.66 -5.04 1.40
N GLY A 6 15.66 -5.64 0.74
CA GLY A 6 14.26 -5.63 1.19
C GLY A 6 13.27 -4.87 0.31
N GLN A 7 13.67 -4.40 -0.89
CA GLN A 7 12.72 -3.82 -1.85
C GLN A 7 11.81 -4.91 -2.46
N VAL A 8 10.69 -5.21 -1.79
CA VAL A 8 9.56 -5.92 -2.42
C VAL A 8 9.05 -5.02 -3.55
N THR A 9 9.21 -5.50 -4.78
CA THR A 9 8.99 -4.74 -6.01
C THR A 9 7.49 -4.56 -6.29
N GLY A 10 6.83 -3.68 -5.53
CA GLY A 10 5.48 -3.20 -5.82
C GLY A 10 4.36 -4.23 -5.62
N ILE A 11 3.19 -3.74 -5.18
CA ILE A 11 1.96 -4.52 -5.26
C ILE A 11 1.52 -4.50 -6.72
N ILE A 12 1.45 -5.67 -7.36
CA ILE A 12 1.01 -5.80 -8.75
C ILE A 12 -0.49 -6.06 -8.74
N TRP A 13 -1.27 -5.06 -9.15
CA TRP A 13 -2.72 -5.14 -9.25
C TRP A 13 -3.09 -5.94 -10.52
N ARG A 14 -3.58 -7.18 -10.36
CA ARG A 14 -3.81 -8.11 -11.48
C ARG A 14 -5.30 -8.43 -11.65
N GLY A 15 -6.13 -7.39 -11.71
CA GLY A 15 -7.55 -7.57 -12.00
C GLY A 15 -8.41 -6.37 -11.65
N PRO A 16 -9.71 -6.42 -12.01
CA PRO A 16 -10.68 -5.39 -11.65
C PRO A 16 -10.87 -5.29 -10.12
N ASP A 17 -10.76 -6.40 -9.40
CA ASP A 17 -10.85 -6.43 -7.93
C ASP A 17 -9.65 -5.72 -7.28
N ASP A 18 -8.44 -6.07 -7.70
CA ASP A 18 -7.21 -5.38 -7.32
C ASP A 18 -7.27 -3.87 -7.61
N LEU A 19 -7.82 -3.48 -8.76
CA LEU A 19 -7.96 -2.06 -9.11
C LEU A 19 -8.93 -1.33 -8.17
N ALA A 20 -10.02 -1.99 -7.77
CA ALA A 20 -10.97 -1.42 -6.80
C ALA A 20 -10.31 -1.26 -5.42
N ILE A 21 -9.46 -2.20 -4.99
CA ILE A 21 -8.69 -2.09 -3.75
C ILE A 21 -7.67 -0.95 -3.84
N TYR A 22 -6.95 -0.83 -4.96
CA TYR A 22 -6.04 0.29 -5.21
C TYR A 22 -6.76 1.64 -5.14
N GLN A 23 -7.96 1.74 -5.73
CA GLN A 23 -8.72 2.98 -5.78
C GLN A 23 -9.15 3.41 -4.37
N GLN A 24 -9.65 2.47 -3.56
CA GLN A 24 -9.95 2.73 -2.15
C GLN A 24 -8.71 3.13 -1.34
N LEU A 25 -7.59 2.45 -1.56
CA LEU A 25 -6.33 2.78 -0.90
C LEU A 25 -5.83 4.18 -1.30
N LYS A 26 -6.01 4.57 -2.57
CA LYS A 26 -5.66 5.88 -3.09
C LYS A 26 -6.51 6.98 -2.45
N GLU A 27 -7.82 6.79 -2.36
CA GLU A 27 -8.72 7.72 -1.67
C GLU A 27 -8.37 7.88 -0.19
N TYR A 28 -8.05 6.77 0.48
CA TYR A 28 -7.58 6.82 1.87
C TYR A 28 -6.28 7.61 2.00
N ALA A 29 -5.34 7.41 1.09
CA ALA A 29 -4.06 8.11 1.08
C ALA A 29 -4.25 9.62 0.84
N ASP A 30 -5.13 9.99 -0.10
CA ASP A 30 -5.48 11.38 -0.42
C ASP A 30 -6.11 12.10 0.77
N LYS A 31 -7.12 11.50 1.41
CA LYS A 31 -7.76 12.03 2.63
C LYS A 31 -6.78 12.29 3.78
N LYS A 32 -5.67 11.56 3.81
CA LYS A 32 -4.62 11.64 4.83
C LYS A 32 -3.43 12.50 4.39
N GLY A 33 -3.40 12.98 3.14
CA GLY A 33 -2.27 13.72 2.58
C GLY A 33 -0.97 12.91 2.53
N ILE A 34 -1.06 11.59 2.35
CA ILE A 34 0.10 10.68 2.30
C ILE A 34 0.17 9.93 0.98
N SER A 35 1.34 9.38 0.65
CA SER A 35 1.49 8.52 -0.53
C SER A 35 0.79 7.17 -0.34
N VAL A 36 0.28 6.59 -1.44
CA VAL A 36 -0.38 5.26 -1.45
C VAL A 36 0.48 4.17 -0.78
N SER A 37 1.79 4.16 -1.03
CA SER A 37 2.70 3.19 -0.40
C SER A 37 2.82 3.37 1.12
N LYS A 38 2.72 4.60 1.62
CA LYS A 38 2.73 4.90 3.06
C LYS A 38 1.42 4.48 3.71
N ALA A 39 0.30 4.75 3.04
CA ALA A 39 -1.02 4.27 3.43
C ALA A 39 -1.06 2.73 3.53
N ALA A 40 -0.54 2.02 2.52
CA ALA A 40 -0.46 0.55 2.52
C ALA A 40 0.32 0.04 3.75
N LYS A 41 1.53 0.58 3.97
CA LYS A 41 2.36 0.19 5.12
C LYS A 41 1.68 0.46 6.46
N GLN A 42 0.94 1.56 6.59
CA GLN A 42 0.19 1.87 7.81
C GLN A 42 -0.94 0.87 8.03
N LEU A 43 -1.75 0.60 7.00
CA LEU A 43 -2.87 -0.35 7.11
C LEU A 43 -2.38 -1.77 7.43
N ILE A 44 -1.29 -2.21 6.79
CA ILE A 44 -0.66 -3.51 7.08
C ILE A 44 -0.14 -3.55 8.52
N ASN A 45 0.59 -2.52 8.98
CA ASN A 45 1.06 -2.46 10.36
C ASN A 45 -0.10 -2.45 11.37
N THR A 46 -1.18 -1.71 11.10
CA THR A 46 -2.36 -1.68 11.97
C THR A 46 -3.08 -3.03 12.00
N ALA A 47 -3.20 -3.71 10.85
CA ALA A 47 -3.82 -5.03 10.77
C ALA A 47 -2.99 -6.10 11.48
N LEU A 48 -1.66 -6.06 11.36
CA LEU A 48 -0.75 -7.05 11.92
C LEU A 48 -0.34 -6.79 13.39
N ARG A 49 -0.43 -5.56 13.89
CA ARG A 49 -0.18 -5.22 15.31
C ARG A 49 -1.40 -5.42 16.21
N LYS A 50 -2.50 -5.92 15.67
CA LYS A 50 -3.70 -6.23 16.45
C LYS A 50 -3.54 -7.63 17.06
N ASP A 51 -2.53 -7.76 17.92
CA ASP A 51 -2.29 -8.88 18.85
C ASP A 51 -1.90 -8.29 20.20
#